data_AF-A0AAE8N0P4-F1
#
_entry.id   AF-A0AAE8N0P4-F1
#
_cell.length_a   1.000
_cell.length_b   1.000
_cell.length_c   1.000
_cell.angle_alpha   90.00
_cell.angle_beta   90.00
_cell.angle_gamma   90.00
#
_symmetry.space_group_name_H-M   'P 1'
#
loop_
_entity.id
_entity.type
_entity.pdbx_description
1 polymer ?
#
loop_
_entity_poly.entity_id
_entity_poly.type
_entity_poly.pdbx_seq_one_letter_code
_entity_poly.pdbx_strand_id
1 'polypeptide(L)'
;MSPTGRNEPMTKYLMFKVATRSDDQELAAECLETLGNPSLGGHEFLYACILDAQNIGSKSFAVGAMDMLVERHNFEDSASVHLPALIRCTIRLRVMELDTKSGEENSDRNNVIDAICRLFETGMKRASGDLVHELMQGVASESINKEPRDEKGHKLFTVQELNWFSSNSYALGRQHCEAWGMENTIRIFKACLSILEQYPADIPLDDAKDISLKAMCCHFVVAAALVSVARTEDEIEVRQQSYGELRKHIVGFDGHFRESVETLDADVLADILGKMATLLIFDFEGAVALGQWDDLREIVTMASECGDAVAYKAMADCLLRAQEVPGQVMFSTMRGIINRLSSIESMGAEDMARYIRCLFQVVLPLEGGMAFQLVADALQLVRESATTEQRLPDEELEWLATMSWNHAIDLYQAGKDEECEKWSAKAISLAHYCCDEGRLEKMLQDNFTKLKCEAG
;
A
#
# COMPACT_ATOMS: atom_id res chain seq x y z
N MET A 1 -49.48 -11.84 -29.90
CA MET A 1 -48.73 -10.64 -30.30
C MET A 1 -47.65 -11.05 -31.28
N SER A 2 -47.41 -10.27 -32.33
CA SER A 2 -46.29 -10.51 -33.26
C SER A 2 -44.94 -10.30 -32.55
N PRO A 3 -43.85 -10.94 -33.01
CA PRO A 3 -42.52 -10.77 -32.42
C PRO A 3 -42.07 -9.30 -32.41
N THR A 4 -42.42 -8.54 -33.44
CA THR A 4 -42.09 -7.11 -33.57
C THR A 4 -42.82 -6.24 -32.55
N GLY A 5 -44.10 -6.51 -32.28
CA GLY A 5 -44.89 -5.76 -31.29
C GLY A 5 -44.52 -6.06 -29.83
N ARG A 6 -43.88 -7.20 -29.56
CA ARG A 6 -43.33 -7.53 -28.23
C ARG A 6 -42.08 -6.70 -27.88
N ASN A 7 -41.34 -6.26 -28.89
CA ASN A 7 -40.11 -5.48 -28.71
C ASN A 7 -40.32 -3.97 -28.81
N GLU A 8 -41.57 -3.52 -28.95
CA GLU A 8 -41.90 -2.10 -28.86
C GLU A 8 -41.67 -1.58 -27.43
N PRO A 9 -41.06 -0.39 -27.24
CA PRO A 9 -40.70 0.12 -25.91
C PRO A 9 -41.86 0.20 -24.93
N MET A 10 -43.03 0.68 -25.39
CA MET A 10 -44.23 0.75 -24.56
C MET A 10 -44.70 -0.65 -24.11
N THR A 11 -44.62 -1.65 -24.98
CA THR A 11 -44.97 -3.04 -24.65
C THR A 11 -44.02 -3.60 -23.60
N LYS A 12 -42.71 -3.41 -23.76
CA LYS A 12 -41.70 -3.84 -22.78
C LYS A 12 -41.84 -3.14 -21.44
N TYR A 13 -42.16 -1.84 -21.42
CA TYR A 13 -42.49 -1.12 -20.19
C TYR A 13 -43.73 -1.69 -19.48
N LEU A 14 -44.81 -1.96 -20.21
CA LEU A 14 -46.00 -2.59 -19.62
C LEU A 14 -45.70 -4.01 -19.11
N MET A 15 -44.87 -4.78 -19.82
CA MET A 15 -44.40 -6.09 -19.37
C MET A 15 -43.56 -5.98 -18.10
N PHE A 16 -42.68 -4.99 -18.00
CA PHE A 16 -41.93 -4.69 -16.77
C PHE A 16 -42.88 -4.37 -15.60
N LYS A 17 -43.93 -3.56 -15.81
CA LYS A 17 -44.94 -3.32 -14.76
C LYS A 17 -45.66 -4.59 -14.30
N VAL A 18 -45.89 -5.54 -15.20
CA VAL A 18 -46.45 -6.85 -14.82
C VAL A 18 -45.41 -7.65 -14.03
N ALA A 19 -44.16 -7.69 -14.50
CA ALA A 19 -43.06 -8.38 -13.83
C ALA A 19 -42.86 -7.89 -12.39
N THR A 20 -42.84 -6.57 -12.16
CA THR A 20 -42.72 -5.98 -10.81
C THR A 20 -43.85 -6.35 -9.86
N ARG A 21 -45.07 -6.56 -10.36
CA ARG A 21 -46.24 -6.96 -9.56
C ARG A 21 -46.30 -8.46 -9.31
N SER A 22 -45.71 -9.24 -10.20
CA SER A 22 -45.63 -10.71 -10.11
C SER A 22 -44.33 -11.20 -9.47
N ASP A 23 -43.44 -10.28 -9.09
CA ASP A 23 -42.08 -10.54 -8.59
C ASP A 23 -41.22 -11.42 -9.53
N ASP A 24 -41.40 -11.22 -10.84
CA ASP A 24 -40.69 -11.97 -11.88
C ASP A 24 -39.39 -11.26 -12.28
N GLN A 25 -38.28 -11.67 -11.67
CA GLN A 25 -36.95 -11.06 -11.88
C GLN A 25 -36.41 -11.29 -13.31
N GLU A 26 -36.63 -12.47 -13.88
CA GLU A 26 -36.14 -12.82 -15.21
C GLU A 26 -36.86 -11.99 -16.29
N LEU A 27 -38.19 -11.90 -16.19
CA LEU A 27 -38.98 -11.11 -17.13
C LEU A 27 -38.66 -9.61 -17.02
N ALA A 28 -38.42 -9.11 -15.81
CA ALA A 28 -38.01 -7.72 -15.60
C ALA A 28 -36.66 -7.43 -16.26
N ALA A 29 -35.67 -8.32 -16.08
CA ALA A 29 -34.34 -8.19 -16.68
C ALA A 29 -34.41 -8.19 -18.22
N GLU A 30 -35.17 -9.11 -18.82
CA GLU A 30 -35.38 -9.16 -20.28
C GLU A 30 -36.01 -7.86 -20.82
N CYS A 31 -36.94 -7.29 -20.05
CA CYS A 31 -37.58 -6.02 -20.41
C CYS A 31 -36.59 -4.86 -20.35
N LEU A 32 -35.79 -4.78 -19.29
CA LEU A 32 -34.77 -3.73 -19.12
C LEU A 32 -33.67 -3.82 -20.19
N GLU A 33 -33.19 -5.02 -20.51
CA GLU A 33 -32.18 -5.21 -21.57
C GLU A 33 -32.69 -4.74 -22.93
N THR A 34 -33.95 -5.06 -23.26
CA THR A 34 -34.57 -4.59 -24.50
C THR A 34 -34.71 -3.06 -24.51
N LEU A 35 -35.16 -2.47 -23.39
CA LEU A 35 -35.33 -1.02 -23.26
C LEU A 35 -34.01 -0.25 -23.23
N GLY A 36 -32.92 -0.87 -22.80
CA GLY A 36 -31.58 -0.30 -22.79
C GLY A 36 -30.91 -0.24 -24.17
N ASN A 37 -31.54 -0.76 -25.23
CA ASN A 37 -31.00 -0.68 -26.58
C ASN A 37 -31.14 0.76 -27.13
N PRO A 38 -30.02 1.44 -27.48
CA PRO A 38 -30.04 2.82 -27.96
C PRO A 38 -30.87 3.02 -29.24
N SER A 39 -31.02 1.99 -30.08
CA SER A 39 -31.83 2.09 -31.31
C SER A 39 -33.34 2.26 -31.06
N LEU A 40 -33.79 2.01 -29.83
CA LEU A 40 -35.21 2.02 -29.45
C LEU A 40 -35.64 3.31 -28.73
N GLY A 41 -34.71 4.24 -28.45
CA GLY A 41 -35.02 5.49 -27.72
C GLY A 41 -35.62 5.25 -26.33
N GLY A 42 -35.20 4.18 -25.65
CA GLY A 42 -35.85 3.66 -24.45
C GLY A 42 -35.54 4.39 -23.13
N HIS A 43 -34.74 5.47 -23.15
CA HIS A 43 -34.29 6.16 -21.94
C HIS A 43 -35.45 6.69 -21.06
N GLU A 44 -36.49 7.25 -21.68
CA GLU A 44 -37.70 7.71 -20.96
C GLU A 44 -38.46 6.55 -20.31
N PHE A 45 -38.48 5.38 -20.96
CA PHE A 45 -39.13 4.19 -20.45
C PHE A 45 -38.35 3.54 -19.30
N LEU A 46 -37.01 3.57 -19.34
CA LEU A 46 -36.18 3.16 -18.20
C LEU A 46 -36.44 4.08 -16.98
N TYR A 47 -36.57 5.40 -17.19
CA TYR A 47 -36.95 6.32 -16.11
C TYR A 47 -38.35 6.01 -15.56
N ALA A 48 -39.32 5.70 -16.43
CA ALA A 48 -40.65 5.27 -16.00
C ALA A 48 -40.62 3.95 -15.21
N CYS A 49 -39.78 2.98 -15.62
CA CYS A 49 -39.54 1.73 -14.87
C CYS A 49 -39.03 2.01 -13.45
N ILE A 50 -38.09 2.95 -13.30
CA ILE A 50 -37.55 3.36 -11.99
C ILE A 50 -38.67 3.92 -11.11
N LEU A 51 -39.45 4.87 -11.62
CA LEU A 51 -40.54 5.50 -10.85
C LEU A 51 -41.62 4.49 -10.44
N ASP A 52 -42.01 3.59 -11.34
CA ASP A 52 -42.99 2.56 -11.02
C ASP A 52 -42.48 1.58 -9.96
N ALA A 53 -41.23 1.13 -10.06
CA ALA A 53 -40.63 0.25 -9.07
C ALA A 53 -40.52 0.93 -7.69
N GLN A 54 -40.17 2.23 -7.66
CA GLN A 54 -40.17 3.04 -6.44
C GLN A 54 -41.57 3.19 -5.83
N ASN A 55 -42.59 3.44 -6.66
CA ASN A 55 -43.99 3.56 -6.20
C ASN A 55 -44.52 2.26 -5.60
N ILE A 56 -44.08 1.11 -6.13
CA ILE A 56 -44.42 -0.23 -5.61
C ILE A 56 -43.59 -0.55 -4.35
N GLY A 57 -42.52 0.21 -4.09
CA GLY A 57 -41.62 -0.01 -2.96
C GLY A 57 -40.60 -1.13 -3.19
N SER A 58 -40.47 -1.63 -4.44
CA SER A 58 -39.50 -2.68 -4.75
C SER A 58 -38.15 -2.09 -5.11
N LYS A 59 -37.20 -2.24 -4.17
CA LYS A 59 -35.82 -1.72 -4.31
C LYS A 59 -35.04 -2.46 -5.40
N SER A 60 -35.17 -3.79 -5.50
CA SER A 60 -34.41 -4.60 -6.46
C SER A 60 -34.72 -4.23 -7.92
N PHE A 61 -35.99 -4.09 -8.26
CA PHE A 61 -36.42 -3.67 -9.60
C PHE A 61 -36.04 -2.22 -9.92
N ALA A 62 -36.15 -1.32 -8.94
CA ALA A 62 -35.74 0.08 -9.12
C ALA A 62 -34.25 0.19 -9.42
N VAL A 63 -33.45 -0.61 -8.71
CA VAL A 63 -32.01 -0.67 -8.85
C VAL A 63 -31.59 -1.29 -10.20
N GLY A 64 -32.18 -2.41 -10.61
CA GLY A 64 -31.90 -3.01 -11.92
C GLY A 64 -32.20 -2.06 -13.08
N ALA A 65 -33.29 -1.27 -12.98
CA ALA A 65 -33.62 -0.25 -13.97
C ALA A 65 -32.64 0.93 -13.95
N MET A 66 -32.17 1.34 -12.76
CA MET A 66 -31.15 2.38 -12.62
C MET A 66 -29.79 1.95 -13.17
N ASP A 67 -29.35 0.71 -12.90
CA ASP A 67 -28.08 0.19 -13.42
C ASP A 67 -28.09 0.16 -14.95
N MET A 68 -29.16 -0.37 -15.55
CA MET A 68 -29.33 -0.37 -17.01
C MET A 68 -29.30 1.06 -17.58
N LEU A 69 -29.91 2.02 -16.91
CA LEU A 69 -29.88 3.42 -17.31
C LEU A 69 -28.49 4.03 -17.17
N VAL A 70 -27.75 3.74 -16.09
CA VAL A 70 -26.37 4.21 -15.90
C VAL A 70 -25.46 3.61 -16.98
N GLU A 71 -25.49 2.31 -17.21
CA GLU A 71 -24.63 1.61 -18.17
C GLU A 71 -24.85 2.07 -19.62
N ARG A 72 -26.10 2.26 -20.03
CA ARG A 72 -26.48 2.51 -21.44
C ARG A 72 -26.60 3.99 -21.81
N HIS A 73 -26.38 4.92 -20.88
CA HIS A 73 -26.52 6.34 -21.18
C HIS A 73 -25.38 6.86 -22.09
N ASN A 74 -25.71 7.21 -23.33
CA ASN A 74 -24.81 7.89 -24.26
C ASN A 74 -24.91 9.42 -24.14
N PHE A 75 -23.76 10.11 -24.17
CA PHE A 75 -23.63 11.56 -23.98
C PHE A 75 -24.09 12.42 -25.17
N GLU A 76 -24.36 11.81 -26.32
CA GLU A 76 -24.78 12.53 -27.53
C GLU A 76 -26.25 12.97 -27.48
N ASP A 77 -27.09 12.26 -26.72
CA ASP A 77 -28.50 12.62 -26.53
C ASP A 77 -28.65 13.53 -25.32
N SER A 78 -28.70 14.82 -25.62
CA SER A 78 -28.67 15.95 -24.69
C SER A 78 -29.91 16.06 -23.79
N ALA A 79 -30.89 15.17 -23.91
CA ALA A 79 -32.20 15.39 -23.31
C ALA A 79 -32.40 14.66 -21.96
N SER A 80 -32.40 15.46 -20.89
CA SER A 80 -33.17 15.30 -19.62
C SER A 80 -32.56 14.63 -18.38
N VAL A 81 -31.50 13.82 -18.46
CA VAL A 81 -31.02 13.07 -17.26
C VAL A 81 -29.73 13.66 -16.69
N HIS A 82 -29.79 14.21 -15.47
CA HIS A 82 -28.61 14.68 -14.75
C HIS A 82 -27.79 13.50 -14.20
N LEU A 83 -26.80 13.07 -14.97
CA LEU A 83 -25.98 11.87 -14.70
C LEU A 83 -25.41 11.79 -13.26
N PRO A 84 -24.79 12.83 -12.67
CA PRO A 84 -24.30 12.75 -11.29
C PRO A 84 -25.42 12.45 -10.29
N ALA A 85 -26.61 12.98 -10.51
CA ALA A 85 -27.76 12.73 -9.64
C ALA A 85 -28.28 11.29 -9.81
N LEU A 86 -28.27 10.76 -11.02
CA LEU A 86 -28.61 9.35 -11.28
C LEU A 86 -27.65 8.43 -10.52
N ILE A 87 -26.33 8.58 -10.72
CA ILE A 87 -25.32 7.74 -10.05
C ILE A 87 -25.46 7.85 -8.52
N ARG A 88 -25.60 9.06 -7.99
CA ARG A 88 -25.82 9.33 -6.56
C ARG A 88 -27.07 8.64 -6.01
N CYS A 89 -28.18 8.67 -6.75
CA CYS A 89 -29.40 7.96 -6.38
C CYS A 89 -29.21 6.44 -6.40
N THR A 90 -28.52 5.89 -7.41
CA THR A 90 -28.22 4.46 -7.50
C THR A 90 -27.34 4.00 -6.33
N ILE A 91 -26.26 4.74 -6.02
CA ILE A 91 -25.40 4.47 -4.87
C ILE A 91 -26.21 4.45 -3.57
N ARG A 92 -27.06 5.46 -3.35
CA ARG A 92 -27.90 5.53 -2.13
C ARG A 92 -28.83 4.33 -2.00
N LEU A 93 -29.48 3.91 -3.09
CA LEU A 93 -30.36 2.74 -3.06
C LEU A 93 -29.59 1.45 -2.79
N ARG A 94 -28.40 1.28 -3.39
CA ARG A 94 -27.52 0.13 -3.15
C ARG A 94 -26.98 0.08 -1.72
N VAL A 95 -26.60 1.22 -1.15
CA VAL A 95 -26.20 1.30 0.28
C VAL A 95 -27.38 0.93 1.19
N MET A 96 -28.58 1.42 0.89
CA MET A 96 -29.79 1.02 1.63
C MET A 96 -30.12 -0.47 1.48
N GLU A 97 -29.82 -1.08 0.33
CA GLU A 97 -29.95 -2.52 0.10
C GLU A 97 -28.96 -3.29 0.99
N LEU A 98 -27.69 -2.84 1.03
CA LEU A 98 -26.64 -3.40 1.88
C LEU A 98 -27.01 -3.40 3.37
N ASP A 99 -27.59 -2.29 3.86
CA ASP A 99 -28.02 -2.16 5.26
C ASP A 99 -29.20 -3.09 5.61
N THR A 100 -30.09 -3.37 4.64
CA THR A 100 -31.23 -4.27 4.88
C THR A 100 -30.86 -5.75 4.81
N LYS A 101 -29.79 -6.12 4.12
CA LYS A 101 -29.38 -7.51 3.87
C LYS A 101 -28.40 -8.07 4.91
N SER A 102 -28.38 -7.52 6.13
CA SER A 102 -27.43 -7.88 7.19
C SER A 102 -27.50 -9.34 7.70
N GLY A 103 -28.35 -10.19 7.12
CA GLY A 103 -28.50 -11.62 7.44
C GLY A 103 -28.64 -12.56 6.24
N GLU A 104 -28.39 -12.09 5.01
CA GLU A 104 -28.46 -12.90 3.78
C GLU A 104 -27.10 -13.57 3.45
N GLU A 105 -27.07 -14.45 2.44
CA GLU A 105 -25.86 -15.18 2.03
C GLU A 105 -24.72 -14.22 1.65
N ASN A 106 -23.49 -14.58 2.03
CA ASN A 106 -22.31 -13.72 1.88
C ASN A 106 -22.02 -13.35 0.40
N SER A 107 -22.47 -14.17 -0.55
CA SER A 107 -22.34 -13.95 -2.00
C SER A 107 -23.15 -12.75 -2.49
N ASP A 108 -24.42 -12.64 -2.09
CA ASP A 108 -25.29 -11.54 -2.53
C ASP A 108 -24.83 -10.20 -1.97
N ARG A 109 -24.34 -10.22 -0.73
CA ARG A 109 -23.75 -9.03 -0.10
C ARG A 109 -22.51 -8.56 -0.84
N ASN A 110 -21.62 -9.47 -1.23
CA ASN A 110 -20.40 -9.13 -1.99
C ASN A 110 -20.74 -8.56 -3.38
N ASN A 111 -21.77 -9.09 -4.05
CA ASN A 111 -22.24 -8.56 -5.33
C ASN A 111 -22.73 -7.09 -5.21
N VAL A 112 -23.44 -6.76 -4.13
CA VAL A 112 -23.88 -5.38 -3.86
C VAL A 112 -22.69 -4.46 -3.58
N ILE A 113 -21.70 -4.91 -2.80
CA ILE A 113 -20.48 -4.14 -2.50
C ILE A 113 -19.69 -3.87 -3.79
N ASP A 114 -19.52 -4.90 -4.61
CA ASP A 114 -18.84 -4.80 -5.90
C ASP A 114 -19.57 -3.81 -6.84
N ALA A 115 -20.90 -3.88 -6.92
CA ALA A 115 -21.70 -2.91 -7.68
C ALA A 115 -21.54 -1.48 -7.16
N ILE A 116 -21.49 -1.26 -5.85
CA ILE A 116 -21.21 0.07 -5.26
C ILE A 116 -19.84 0.58 -5.71
N CYS A 117 -18.79 -0.24 -5.63
CA CYS A 117 -17.45 0.13 -6.09
C CYS A 117 -17.46 0.51 -7.58
N ARG A 118 -18.11 -0.31 -8.42
CA ARG A 118 -18.26 -0.01 -9.86
C ARG A 118 -18.96 1.30 -10.13
N LEU A 119 -19.97 1.69 -9.33
CA LEU A 119 -20.68 2.96 -9.52
C LEU A 119 -19.79 4.16 -9.21
N PHE A 120 -18.95 4.09 -8.17
CA PHE A 120 -17.97 5.13 -7.89
C PHE A 120 -16.89 5.20 -8.99
N GLU A 121 -16.37 4.05 -9.44
CA GLU A 121 -15.42 3.97 -10.55
C GLU A 121 -16.01 4.49 -11.88
N THR A 122 -17.27 4.18 -12.15
CA THR A 122 -17.98 4.62 -13.37
C THR A 122 -18.25 6.13 -13.32
N GLY A 123 -18.68 6.65 -12.17
CA GLY A 123 -18.77 8.09 -11.96
C GLY A 123 -17.44 8.79 -12.25
N MET A 124 -16.33 8.13 -11.93
CA MET A 124 -14.99 8.65 -12.14
C MET A 124 -14.48 8.59 -13.57
N LYS A 125 -14.55 7.43 -14.23
CA LYS A 125 -14.23 7.32 -15.67
C LYS A 125 -15.00 8.37 -16.48
N ARG A 126 -16.23 8.68 -16.04
CA ARG A 126 -17.08 9.71 -16.68
C ARG A 126 -16.70 11.14 -16.27
N ALA A 127 -16.27 11.39 -15.04
CA ALA A 127 -15.83 12.70 -14.59
C ALA A 127 -14.48 13.14 -15.21
N SER A 128 -13.51 12.23 -15.33
CA SER A 128 -12.17 12.50 -15.88
C SER A 128 -12.13 12.58 -17.41
N GLY A 129 -13.16 12.10 -18.10
CA GLY A 129 -13.18 12.01 -19.57
C GLY A 129 -12.29 10.90 -20.14
N ASP A 130 -11.69 10.05 -19.29
CA ASP A 130 -10.92 8.90 -19.72
C ASP A 130 -11.85 7.75 -20.14
N LEU A 131 -12.27 7.77 -21.40
CA LEU A 131 -12.77 6.58 -22.08
C LEU A 131 -11.57 5.75 -22.62
N VAL A 132 -10.65 5.34 -21.75
CA VAL A 132 -9.58 4.42 -22.15
C VAL A 132 -10.14 3.00 -22.20
N HIS A 133 -10.63 2.65 -23.39
CA HIS A 133 -10.43 1.38 -24.10
C HIS A 133 -10.06 0.12 -23.29
N GLU A 134 -10.92 -0.36 -22.39
CA GLU A 134 -10.93 -1.79 -22.02
C GLU A 134 -12.27 -2.20 -21.39
N LEU A 135 -13.15 -2.76 -22.24
CA LEU A 135 -13.98 -3.97 -22.04
C LEU A 135 -15.26 -4.02 -22.93
N MET A 136 -15.30 -3.35 -24.09
CA MET A 136 -16.28 -3.69 -25.13
C MET A 136 -15.60 -3.75 -26.50
N GLN A 137 -15.51 -4.96 -27.04
CA GLN A 137 -15.31 -5.17 -28.47
C GLN A 137 -16.47 -4.53 -29.23
N GLY A 138 -16.13 -3.66 -30.18
CA GLY A 138 -17.03 -3.29 -31.27
C GLY A 138 -17.45 -1.82 -31.28
N VAL A 139 -17.06 -1.17 -32.38
CA VAL A 139 -17.60 0.07 -32.95
C VAL A 139 -16.88 1.38 -32.56
N ALA A 140 -15.84 1.65 -33.35
CA ALA A 140 -15.60 2.89 -34.11
C ALA A 140 -15.56 4.27 -33.40
N SER A 141 -14.33 4.76 -33.25
CA SER A 141 -13.79 6.05 -33.75
C SER A 141 -14.60 7.36 -33.61
N GLU A 142 -13.86 8.38 -33.12
CA GLU A 142 -14.04 9.83 -33.31
C GLU A 142 -15.07 10.57 -32.45
N SER A 143 -14.73 10.86 -31.19
CA SER A 143 -14.97 12.19 -30.60
C SER A 143 -14.29 12.35 -29.24
N ILE A 144 -13.12 12.97 -29.28
CA ILE A 144 -12.48 13.60 -28.13
C ILE A 144 -13.32 14.82 -27.74
N ASN A 145 -13.93 14.81 -26.56
CA ASN A 145 -14.04 16.06 -25.80
C ASN A 145 -13.99 15.83 -24.28
N LYS A 146 -13.13 16.62 -23.66
CA LYS A 146 -12.72 16.63 -22.26
C LYS A 146 -13.87 17.16 -21.40
N GLU A 147 -14.16 16.44 -20.32
CA GLU A 147 -15.17 16.76 -19.29
C GLU A 147 -16.62 16.81 -19.83
N PRO A 148 -17.52 15.93 -19.40
CA PRO A 148 -18.89 15.95 -19.89
C PRO A 148 -19.60 17.22 -19.43
N ARG A 149 -20.26 17.90 -20.37
CA ARG A 149 -20.94 19.19 -20.17
C ARG A 149 -22.43 19.09 -20.48
N ASP A 150 -23.23 19.91 -19.82
CA ASP A 150 -24.66 20.05 -20.10
C ASP A 150 -24.90 20.78 -21.45
N GLU A 151 -26.17 20.85 -21.89
CA GLU A 151 -26.60 21.59 -23.09
C GLU A 151 -26.19 23.09 -23.07
N LYS A 152 -25.84 23.62 -21.91
CA LYS A 152 -25.43 25.02 -21.68
C LYS A 152 -23.91 25.18 -21.56
N GLY A 153 -23.15 24.09 -21.71
CA GLY A 153 -21.69 24.07 -21.63
C GLY A 153 -21.10 24.05 -20.21
N HIS A 154 -21.92 23.88 -19.16
CA HIS A 154 -21.43 23.71 -17.79
C HIS A 154 -20.94 22.28 -17.54
N LYS A 155 -19.91 22.12 -16.71
CA LYS A 155 -19.45 20.78 -16.30
C LYS A 155 -20.58 20.04 -15.59
N LEU A 156 -20.85 18.79 -15.98
CA LEU A 156 -21.84 17.94 -15.30
C LEU A 156 -21.38 17.66 -13.86
N PHE A 157 -20.11 17.34 -13.66
CA PHE A 157 -19.53 17.14 -12.33
C PHE A 157 -19.01 18.48 -11.80
N THR A 158 -19.84 19.15 -11.01
CA THR A 158 -19.47 20.37 -10.29
C THR A 158 -18.64 20.06 -9.04
N VAL A 159 -18.00 21.07 -8.45
CA VAL A 159 -17.29 20.91 -7.16
C VAL A 159 -18.22 20.38 -6.06
N GLN A 160 -19.51 20.74 -6.09
CA GLN A 160 -20.49 20.21 -5.13
C GLN A 160 -20.73 18.70 -5.33
N GLU A 161 -20.76 18.23 -6.58
CA GLU A 161 -20.86 16.80 -6.86
C GLU A 161 -19.57 16.08 -6.45
N LEU A 162 -18.39 16.64 -6.78
CA LEU A 162 -17.10 16.07 -6.34
C LEU A 162 -17.04 15.96 -4.80
N ASN A 163 -17.51 16.97 -4.07
CA ASN A 163 -17.60 16.96 -2.61
C ASN A 163 -18.51 15.84 -2.11
N TRP A 164 -19.64 15.62 -2.78
CA TRP A 164 -20.54 14.54 -2.44
C TRP A 164 -19.88 13.18 -2.69
N PHE A 165 -19.33 12.95 -3.89
CA PHE A 165 -18.74 11.67 -4.25
C PHE A 165 -17.53 11.34 -3.36
N SER A 166 -16.59 12.26 -3.17
CA SER A 166 -15.39 12.02 -2.36
C SER A 166 -15.73 11.74 -0.90
N SER A 167 -16.65 12.51 -0.32
CA SER A 167 -17.04 12.34 1.08
C SER A 167 -17.79 11.04 1.30
N ASN A 168 -18.65 10.61 0.36
CA ASN A 168 -19.41 9.37 0.49
C ASN A 168 -18.53 8.14 0.22
N SER A 169 -17.63 8.16 -0.77
CA SER A 169 -16.68 7.06 -0.99
C SER A 169 -15.76 6.89 0.23
N TYR A 170 -15.21 8.00 0.75
CA TYR A 170 -14.36 7.97 1.95
C TYR A 170 -15.13 7.48 3.18
N ALA A 171 -16.34 7.98 3.42
CA ALA A 171 -17.15 7.57 4.57
C ALA A 171 -17.55 6.09 4.51
N LEU A 172 -17.96 5.59 3.33
CA LEU A 172 -18.28 4.17 3.14
C LEU A 172 -17.04 3.29 3.35
N GLY A 173 -15.91 3.66 2.73
CA GLY A 173 -14.64 2.96 2.92
C GLY A 173 -14.24 2.91 4.39
N ARG A 174 -14.30 4.04 5.10
CA ARG A 174 -13.97 4.12 6.53
C ARG A 174 -14.93 3.33 7.43
N GLN A 175 -16.21 3.30 7.10
CA GLN A 175 -17.22 2.56 7.87
C GLN A 175 -17.08 1.05 7.73
N HIS A 176 -16.60 0.58 6.57
CA HIS A 176 -16.64 -0.82 6.21
C HIS A 176 -15.28 -1.46 5.91
N CYS A 177 -14.16 -0.74 6.06
CA CYS A 177 -12.81 -1.25 5.75
C CYS A 177 -12.45 -2.54 6.51
N GLU A 178 -13.00 -2.76 7.71
CA GLU A 178 -12.81 -3.99 8.49
C GLU A 178 -13.73 -5.14 8.06
N ALA A 179 -14.85 -4.83 7.40
CA ALA A 179 -15.89 -5.80 7.04
C ALA A 179 -15.85 -6.21 5.56
N TRP A 180 -15.36 -5.33 4.68
CA TRP A 180 -15.24 -5.61 3.26
C TRP A 180 -13.93 -6.36 2.96
N GLY A 181 -13.93 -7.18 1.91
CA GLY A 181 -12.71 -7.81 1.41
C GLY A 181 -11.68 -6.76 0.97
N MET A 182 -10.38 -7.09 1.09
CA MET A 182 -9.29 -6.15 0.79
C MET A 182 -9.39 -5.54 -0.60
N GLU A 183 -9.78 -6.32 -1.61
CA GLU A 183 -9.97 -5.83 -2.99
C GLU A 183 -11.01 -4.70 -3.07
N ASN A 184 -12.19 -4.87 -2.45
CA ASN A 184 -13.23 -3.86 -2.45
C ASN A 184 -12.83 -2.62 -1.64
N THR A 185 -12.12 -2.81 -0.52
CA THR A 185 -11.53 -1.71 0.25
C THR A 185 -10.53 -0.92 -0.61
N ILE A 186 -9.64 -1.59 -1.33
CA ILE A 186 -8.70 -0.93 -2.25
C ILE A 186 -9.46 -0.14 -3.32
N ARG A 187 -10.47 -0.76 -3.94
CA ARG A 187 -11.26 -0.14 -5.02
C ARG A 187 -11.99 1.12 -4.59
N ILE A 188 -12.69 1.10 -3.46
CA ILE A 188 -13.44 2.29 -3.00
C ILE A 188 -12.53 3.46 -2.64
N PHE A 189 -11.36 3.19 -2.03
CA PHE A 189 -10.40 4.25 -1.69
C PHE A 189 -9.62 4.73 -2.93
N LYS A 190 -9.31 3.87 -3.90
CA LYS A 190 -8.78 4.31 -5.20
C LYS A 190 -9.77 5.17 -5.97
N ALA A 191 -11.04 4.79 -6.01
CA ALA A 191 -12.08 5.62 -6.59
C ALA A 191 -12.17 6.98 -5.87
N CYS A 192 -12.05 6.99 -4.54
CA CYS A 192 -11.95 8.23 -3.77
C CYS A 192 -10.75 9.09 -4.18
N LEU A 193 -9.55 8.53 -4.32
CA LEU A 193 -8.36 9.25 -4.77
C LEU A 193 -8.56 9.87 -6.15
N SER A 194 -9.08 9.08 -7.10
CA SER A 194 -9.37 9.59 -8.43
C SER A 194 -10.38 10.74 -8.40
N ILE A 195 -11.39 10.72 -7.52
CA ILE A 195 -12.33 11.86 -7.33
C ILE A 195 -11.57 13.12 -6.88
N LEU A 196 -10.65 12.96 -5.92
CA LEU A 196 -9.88 14.07 -5.35
C LEU A 196 -8.95 14.72 -6.39
N GLU A 197 -8.43 13.97 -7.36
CA GLU A 197 -7.62 14.48 -8.47
C GLU A 197 -8.38 15.38 -9.45
N GLN A 198 -9.72 15.34 -9.46
CA GLN A 198 -10.56 16.14 -10.37
C GLN A 198 -10.91 17.53 -9.83
N TYR A 199 -10.49 17.86 -8.61
CA TYR A 199 -10.75 19.18 -8.04
C TYR A 199 -9.96 20.25 -8.78
N PRO A 200 -10.56 21.43 -9.04
CA PRO A 200 -9.85 22.51 -9.71
C PRO A 200 -8.82 23.13 -8.76
N ALA A 201 -7.76 23.71 -9.32
CA ALA A 201 -6.65 24.28 -8.53
C ALA A 201 -7.01 25.57 -7.77
N ASP A 202 -8.16 26.18 -8.05
CA ASP A 202 -8.61 27.46 -7.48
C ASP A 202 -9.58 27.31 -6.29
N ILE A 203 -9.64 26.12 -5.69
CA ILE A 203 -10.45 25.87 -4.49
C ILE A 203 -9.96 26.66 -3.26
N PRO A 204 -10.87 26.98 -2.32
CA PRO A 204 -10.49 27.58 -1.04
C PRO A 204 -9.43 26.76 -0.30
N LEU A 205 -8.54 27.44 0.41
CA LEU A 205 -7.43 26.80 1.14
C LEU A 205 -7.91 25.74 2.14
N ASP A 206 -9.00 26.01 2.86
CA ASP A 206 -9.54 25.05 3.84
C ASP A 206 -10.07 23.77 3.18
N ASP A 207 -10.70 23.91 2.00
CA ASP A 207 -11.14 22.76 1.21
C ASP A 207 -9.93 21.97 0.66
N ALA A 208 -8.89 22.67 0.22
CA ALA A 208 -7.65 22.05 -0.26
C ALA A 208 -6.95 21.21 0.84
N LYS A 209 -6.94 21.71 2.08
CA LYS A 209 -6.41 20.96 3.23
C LYS A 209 -7.22 19.69 3.50
N ASP A 210 -8.55 19.77 3.55
CA ASP A 210 -9.41 18.60 3.78
C ASP A 210 -9.25 17.57 2.65
N ILE A 211 -9.12 18.01 1.40
CA ILE A 211 -8.85 17.15 0.24
C ILE A 211 -7.50 16.44 0.39
N SER A 212 -6.45 17.17 0.75
CA SER A 212 -5.11 16.60 0.95
C SER A 212 -5.09 15.59 2.11
N LEU A 213 -5.73 15.90 3.24
CA LEU A 213 -5.88 14.99 4.37
C LEU A 213 -6.63 13.71 3.98
N LYS A 214 -7.75 13.84 3.25
CA LYS A 214 -8.48 12.69 2.71
C LYS A 214 -7.61 11.86 1.77
N ALA A 215 -6.87 12.50 0.86
CA ALA A 215 -5.98 11.81 -0.06
C ALA A 215 -4.90 11.02 0.68
N MET A 216 -4.21 11.63 1.64
CA MET A 216 -3.25 10.94 2.51
C MET A 216 -3.87 9.74 3.23
N CYS A 217 -5.08 9.88 3.78
CA CYS A 217 -5.76 8.77 4.43
C CYS A 217 -6.12 7.65 3.45
N CYS A 218 -6.59 7.98 2.25
CA CYS A 218 -6.88 6.98 1.22
C CYS A 218 -5.60 6.25 0.78
N HIS A 219 -4.51 6.97 0.51
CA HIS A 219 -3.20 6.37 0.20
C HIS A 219 -2.74 5.44 1.30
N PHE A 220 -2.87 5.85 2.57
CA PHE A 220 -2.52 5.04 3.73
C PHE A 220 -3.31 3.72 3.78
N VAL A 221 -4.63 3.78 3.64
CA VAL A 221 -5.48 2.58 3.70
C VAL A 221 -5.24 1.66 2.52
N VAL A 222 -5.10 2.20 1.31
CA VAL A 222 -4.80 1.40 0.11
C VAL A 222 -3.44 0.71 0.25
N ALA A 223 -2.42 1.42 0.73
CA ALA A 223 -1.11 0.85 1.03
C ALA A 223 -1.19 -0.27 2.07
N ALA A 224 -1.87 -0.04 3.20
CA ALA A 224 -2.05 -1.04 4.26
C ALA A 224 -2.80 -2.30 3.76
N ALA A 225 -3.76 -2.12 2.85
CA ALA A 225 -4.47 -3.23 2.22
C ALA A 225 -3.57 -3.99 1.21
N LEU A 226 -2.83 -3.28 0.35
CA LEU A 226 -1.94 -3.88 -0.64
C LEU A 226 -0.79 -4.68 -0.02
N VAL A 227 -0.19 -4.20 1.07
CA VAL A 227 0.84 -4.98 1.78
C VAL A 227 0.24 -6.25 2.40
N SER A 228 -1.01 -6.18 2.89
CA SER A 228 -1.71 -7.35 3.42
C SER A 228 -1.98 -8.38 2.32
N VAL A 229 -2.44 -7.94 1.15
CA VAL A 229 -2.64 -8.80 -0.04
C VAL A 229 -1.31 -9.43 -0.46
N ALA A 230 -0.24 -8.63 -0.58
CA ALA A 230 1.08 -9.12 -0.98
C ALA A 230 1.65 -10.19 -0.03
N ARG A 231 1.43 -10.03 1.29
CA ARG A 231 1.89 -11.00 2.31
C ARG A 231 1.15 -12.33 2.27
N THR A 232 -0.11 -12.34 1.81
CA THR A 232 -0.93 -13.55 1.71
C THR A 232 -0.87 -14.22 0.34
N GLU A 233 -0.30 -13.54 -0.65
CA GLU A 233 -0.27 -13.99 -2.03
C GLU A 233 0.87 -14.99 -2.28
N ASP A 234 0.55 -16.11 -2.90
CA ASP A 234 1.53 -17.14 -3.27
C ASP A 234 2.13 -16.89 -4.65
N GLU A 235 1.36 -16.28 -5.56
CA GLU A 235 1.81 -15.96 -6.91
C GLU A 235 2.81 -14.79 -6.89
N ILE A 236 4.04 -15.07 -7.32
CA ILE A 236 5.14 -14.10 -7.29
C ILE A 236 4.80 -12.84 -8.10
N GLU A 237 4.18 -12.99 -9.27
CA GLU A 237 3.84 -11.84 -10.13
C GLU A 237 2.81 -10.92 -9.48
N VAL A 238 1.73 -11.48 -8.91
CA VAL A 238 0.68 -10.71 -8.22
C VAL A 238 1.24 -10.05 -6.96
N ARG A 239 2.10 -10.76 -6.22
CA ARG A 239 2.83 -10.21 -5.08
C ARG A 239 3.70 -9.01 -5.48
N GLN A 240 4.48 -9.14 -6.55
CA GLN A 240 5.33 -8.05 -7.06
C GLN A 240 4.51 -6.87 -7.56
N GLN A 241 3.40 -7.11 -8.27
CA GLN A 241 2.49 -6.05 -8.69
C GLN A 241 1.89 -5.31 -7.49
N SER A 242 1.47 -6.04 -6.45
CA SER A 242 0.92 -5.47 -5.22
C SER A 242 1.95 -4.59 -4.50
N TYR A 243 3.20 -5.04 -4.36
CA TYR A 243 4.29 -4.22 -3.82
C TYR A 243 4.60 -3.00 -4.72
N GLY A 244 4.64 -3.18 -6.04
CA GLY A 244 4.89 -2.07 -6.97
C GLY A 244 3.80 -1.00 -6.89
N GLU A 245 2.54 -1.40 -6.73
CA GLU A 245 1.43 -0.47 -6.55
C GLU A 245 1.41 0.18 -5.16
N LEU A 246 1.71 -0.58 -4.11
CA LEU A 246 1.90 -0.07 -2.75
C LEU A 246 2.87 1.10 -2.73
N ARG A 247 4.05 0.94 -3.36
CA ARG A 247 5.09 1.98 -3.41
C ARG A 247 4.62 3.24 -4.15
N LYS A 248 3.79 3.11 -5.19
CA LYS A 248 3.18 4.29 -5.85
C LYS A 248 2.26 5.06 -4.90
N HIS A 249 1.48 4.37 -4.08
CA HIS A 249 0.62 5.03 -3.10
C HIS A 249 1.40 5.71 -1.97
N ILE A 250 2.57 5.17 -1.59
CA ILE A 250 3.46 5.81 -0.61
C ILE A 250 4.05 7.11 -1.18
N VAL A 251 4.47 7.12 -2.45
CA VAL A 251 4.91 8.35 -3.13
C VAL A 251 3.78 9.38 -3.21
N GLY A 252 2.55 8.94 -3.52
CA GLY A 252 1.37 9.83 -3.52
C GLY A 252 1.08 10.44 -2.15
N PHE A 253 1.20 9.64 -1.08
CA PHE A 253 1.09 10.13 0.30
C PHE A 253 2.14 11.21 0.61
N ASP A 254 3.41 10.94 0.30
CA ASP A 254 4.52 11.85 0.56
C ASP A 254 4.38 13.17 -0.23
N GLY A 255 3.91 13.11 -1.47
CA GLY A 255 3.58 14.29 -2.27
C GLY A 255 2.58 15.22 -1.55
N HIS A 256 1.44 14.67 -1.13
CA HIS A 256 0.43 15.44 -0.38
C HIS A 256 0.93 15.93 0.98
N PHE A 257 1.74 15.12 1.68
CA PHE A 257 2.33 15.48 2.95
C PHE A 257 3.24 16.71 2.83
N ARG A 258 4.17 16.70 1.87
CA ARG A 258 5.12 17.82 1.65
C ARG A 258 4.43 19.13 1.30
N GLU A 259 3.33 19.06 0.55
CA GLU A 259 2.54 20.25 0.19
C GLU A 259 1.75 20.82 1.39
N SER A 260 1.41 19.97 2.37
CA SER A 260 0.46 20.32 3.43
C SER A 260 1.10 20.55 4.80
N VAL A 261 2.32 20.03 5.03
CA VAL A 261 2.97 19.92 6.35
C VAL A 261 3.00 21.22 7.15
N GLU A 262 3.29 22.35 6.51
CA GLU A 262 3.38 23.67 7.17
C GLU A 262 2.02 24.19 7.66
N THR A 263 0.93 23.61 7.16
CA THR A 263 -0.43 24.10 7.37
C THR A 263 -1.26 23.22 8.31
N LEU A 264 -0.68 22.09 8.76
CA LEU A 264 -1.31 21.12 9.64
C LEU A 264 -1.18 21.53 11.10
N ASP A 265 -2.24 21.25 11.87
CA ASP A 265 -2.21 21.38 13.32
C ASP A 265 -1.30 20.33 13.96
N ALA A 266 -0.75 20.61 15.14
CA ALA A 266 0.22 19.73 15.80
C ALA A 266 -0.30 18.29 16.04
N ASP A 267 -1.56 18.16 16.46
CA ASP A 267 -2.17 16.84 16.71
C ASP A 267 -2.36 16.04 15.41
N VAL A 268 -2.77 16.73 14.33
CA VAL A 268 -2.94 16.13 13.00
C VAL A 268 -1.59 15.75 12.42
N LEU A 269 -0.58 16.60 12.57
CA LEU A 269 0.78 16.34 12.14
C LEU A 269 1.35 15.10 12.84
N ALA A 270 1.17 14.95 14.15
CA ALA A 270 1.62 13.77 14.88
C ALA A 270 0.96 12.48 14.37
N ASP A 271 -0.35 12.51 14.11
CA ASP A 271 -1.09 11.38 13.53
C ASP A 271 -0.61 11.03 12.11
N ILE A 272 -0.36 12.03 11.27
CA ILE A 272 0.17 11.84 9.91
C ILE A 272 1.60 11.31 9.92
N LEU A 273 2.47 11.78 10.83
CA LEU A 273 3.82 11.26 11.00
C LEU A 273 3.80 9.79 11.47
N GLY A 274 2.87 9.41 12.35
CA GLY A 274 2.69 8.00 12.74
C GLY A 274 2.26 7.11 11.56
N LYS A 275 1.37 7.62 10.69
CA LYS A 275 1.01 6.93 9.44
C LYS A 275 2.20 6.84 8.49
N MET A 276 2.98 7.91 8.35
CA MET A 276 4.18 7.94 7.51
C MET A 276 5.24 6.93 8.00
N ALA A 277 5.47 6.84 9.30
CA ALA A 277 6.35 5.83 9.89
C ALA A 277 5.93 4.41 9.50
N THR A 278 4.63 4.12 9.60
CA THR A 278 4.07 2.82 9.20
C THR A 278 4.23 2.57 7.69
N LEU A 279 3.97 3.58 6.85
CA LEU A 279 4.15 3.48 5.40
C LEU A 279 5.59 3.23 5.00
N LEU A 280 6.56 3.83 5.69
CA LEU A 280 7.98 3.61 5.40
C LEU A 280 8.42 2.19 5.75
N ILE A 281 7.83 1.56 6.77
CA ILE A 281 8.03 0.12 7.03
C ILE A 281 7.54 -0.71 5.83
N PHE A 282 6.35 -0.38 5.32
CA PHE A 282 5.78 -1.06 4.16
C PHE A 282 6.58 -0.79 2.88
N ASP A 283 7.11 0.42 2.70
CA ASP A 283 7.97 0.79 1.58
C ASP A 283 9.27 -0.01 1.61
N PHE A 284 9.87 -0.11 2.79
CA PHE A 284 11.10 -0.88 3.00
C PHE A 284 10.87 -2.37 2.66
N GLU A 285 9.77 -2.95 3.14
CA GLU A 285 9.38 -4.31 2.81
C GLU A 285 9.13 -4.51 1.31
N GLY A 286 8.43 -3.58 0.66
CA GLY A 286 8.20 -3.60 -0.78
C GLY A 286 9.50 -3.50 -1.58
N ALA A 287 10.41 -2.60 -1.20
CA ALA A 287 11.71 -2.46 -1.84
C ALA A 287 12.56 -3.73 -1.69
N VAL A 288 12.56 -4.35 -0.50
CA VAL A 288 13.21 -5.65 -0.27
C VAL A 288 12.60 -6.74 -1.16
N ALA A 289 11.27 -6.87 -1.19
CA ALA A 289 10.58 -7.89 -1.96
C ALA A 289 10.77 -7.74 -3.48
N LEU A 290 10.98 -6.51 -3.95
CA LEU A 290 11.24 -6.18 -5.35
C LEU A 290 12.74 -6.17 -5.72
N GLY A 291 13.63 -6.40 -4.75
CA GLY A 291 15.08 -6.34 -4.97
C GLY A 291 15.62 -4.94 -5.29
N GLN A 292 14.89 -3.89 -4.89
CA GLN A 292 15.23 -2.48 -5.12
C GLN A 292 16.14 -1.97 -3.99
N TRP A 293 17.34 -2.53 -3.94
CA TRP A 293 18.30 -2.34 -2.84
C TRP A 293 18.78 -0.89 -2.67
N ASP A 294 18.87 -0.15 -3.78
CA ASP A 294 19.36 1.23 -3.78
C ASP A 294 18.43 2.17 -2.98
N ASP A 295 17.14 1.85 -2.93
CA ASP A 295 16.11 2.68 -2.28
C ASP A 295 16.14 2.54 -0.75
N LEU A 296 16.66 1.42 -0.21
CA LEU A 296 16.62 1.13 1.23
C LEU A 296 17.26 2.23 2.08
N ARG A 297 18.36 2.83 1.60
CA ARG A 297 19.05 3.91 2.31
C ARG A 297 18.22 5.19 2.33
N GLU A 298 17.53 5.49 1.25
CA GLU A 298 16.65 6.66 1.16
C GLU A 298 15.48 6.50 2.12
N ILE A 299 14.84 5.33 2.15
CA ILE A 299 13.72 5.02 3.06
C ILE A 299 14.14 5.17 4.53
N VAL A 300 15.30 4.61 4.92
CA VAL A 300 15.85 4.76 6.28
C VAL A 300 16.13 6.22 6.63
N THR A 301 16.50 7.03 5.64
CA THR A 301 16.74 8.46 5.82
C THR A 301 15.44 9.24 5.97
N MET A 302 14.43 8.96 5.15
CA MET A 302 13.10 9.59 5.26
C MET A 302 12.44 9.28 6.62
N ALA A 303 12.62 8.07 7.15
CA ALA A 303 12.09 7.69 8.46
C ALA A 303 12.63 8.52 9.64
N SER A 304 13.71 9.28 9.43
CA SER A 304 14.30 10.11 10.49
C SER A 304 13.40 11.27 10.91
N GLU A 305 12.53 11.72 10.02
CA GLU A 305 11.54 12.77 10.32
C GLU A 305 10.44 12.28 11.26
N CYS A 306 10.16 10.98 11.26
CA CYS A 306 9.14 10.37 12.12
C CYS A 306 9.65 10.13 13.54
N GLY A 307 10.96 9.96 13.74
CA GLY A 307 11.55 9.68 15.06
C GLY A 307 11.06 8.38 15.71
N ASP A 308 10.56 7.42 14.93
CA ASP A 308 9.94 6.19 15.44
C ASP A 308 10.92 5.02 15.51
N ALA A 309 11.34 4.66 16.71
CA ALA A 309 12.22 3.51 16.95
C ALA A 309 11.58 2.16 16.58
N VAL A 310 10.25 2.04 16.66
CA VAL A 310 9.54 0.81 16.27
C VAL A 310 9.66 0.60 14.77
N ALA A 311 9.56 1.66 13.97
CA ALA A 311 9.72 1.59 12.53
C ALA A 311 11.11 1.09 12.13
N TYR A 312 12.17 1.62 12.73
CA TYR A 312 13.53 1.17 12.48
C TYR A 312 13.77 -0.29 12.89
N LYS A 313 13.21 -0.73 14.03
CA LYS A 313 13.27 -2.13 14.47
C LYS A 313 12.56 -3.05 13.46
N ALA A 314 11.40 -2.64 12.94
CA ALA A 314 10.67 -3.39 11.92
C ALA A 314 11.42 -3.47 10.58
N MET A 315 12.06 -2.39 10.14
CA MET A 315 12.92 -2.37 8.95
C MET A 315 14.13 -3.32 9.10
N ALA A 316 14.77 -3.33 10.27
CA ALA A 316 15.87 -4.25 10.56
C ALA A 316 15.41 -5.72 10.49
N ASP A 317 14.27 -6.04 11.12
CA ASP A 317 13.69 -7.39 11.08
C ASP A 317 13.28 -7.81 9.65
N CYS A 318 12.75 -6.87 8.85
CA CYS A 318 12.49 -7.10 7.43
C CYS A 318 13.79 -7.45 6.67
N LEU A 319 14.84 -6.65 6.84
CA LEU A 319 16.13 -6.86 6.18
C LEU A 319 16.78 -8.19 6.57
N LEU A 320 16.71 -8.58 7.84
CA LEU A 320 17.29 -9.83 8.35
C LEU A 320 16.59 -11.09 7.82
N ARG A 321 15.29 -11.00 7.53
CA ARG A 321 14.51 -12.11 6.97
C ARG A 321 14.59 -12.19 5.45
N ALA A 322 15.09 -11.13 4.81
CA ALA A 322 15.23 -11.06 3.37
C ALA A 322 16.25 -12.08 2.84
N GLN A 323 15.94 -12.65 1.68
CA GLN A 323 16.86 -13.53 0.95
C GLN A 323 17.60 -12.73 -0.13
N GLU A 324 18.77 -13.22 -0.53
CA GLU A 324 19.54 -12.68 -1.67
C GLU A 324 20.02 -11.24 -1.51
N VAL A 325 19.99 -10.68 -0.30
CA VAL A 325 20.52 -9.34 -0.02
C VAL A 325 22.04 -9.33 -0.22
N PRO A 326 22.59 -8.43 -1.05
CA PRO A 326 24.04 -8.28 -1.17
C PRO A 326 24.68 -7.91 0.17
N GLY A 327 25.84 -8.52 0.51
CA GLY A 327 26.53 -8.30 1.79
C GLY A 327 26.79 -6.82 2.11
N GLN A 328 27.22 -6.05 1.11
CA GLN A 328 27.45 -4.61 1.25
C GLN A 328 26.17 -3.81 1.53
N VAL A 329 25.05 -4.19 0.90
CA VAL A 329 23.73 -3.56 1.13
C VAL A 329 23.25 -3.89 2.53
N MET A 330 23.33 -5.16 2.94
CA MET A 330 22.99 -5.62 4.30
C MET A 330 23.77 -4.82 5.35
N PHE A 331 25.10 -4.77 5.22
CA PHE A 331 25.95 -4.05 6.16
C PHE A 331 25.65 -2.56 6.21
N SER A 332 25.61 -1.89 5.05
CA SER A 332 25.43 -0.44 5.02
C SER A 332 24.04 0.01 5.47
N THR A 333 23.00 -0.76 5.15
CA THR A 333 21.62 -0.47 5.55
C THR A 333 21.40 -0.75 7.03
N MET A 334 21.85 -1.90 7.54
CA MET A 334 21.74 -2.24 8.97
C MET A 334 22.49 -1.23 9.84
N ARG A 335 23.69 -0.82 9.41
CA ARG A 335 24.44 0.25 10.08
C ARG A 335 23.71 1.59 10.05
N GLY A 336 23.06 1.93 8.95
CA GLY A 336 22.21 3.11 8.84
C GLY A 336 21.05 3.10 9.84
N ILE A 337 20.32 1.98 9.91
CA ILE A 337 19.20 1.80 10.85
C ILE A 337 19.67 1.96 12.30
N ILE A 338 20.81 1.38 12.66
CA ILE A 338 21.26 1.34 14.05
C ILE A 338 21.85 2.66 14.50
N ASN A 339 22.51 3.38 13.61
CA ASN A 339 22.90 4.77 13.88
C ASN A 339 21.68 5.67 14.11
N ARG A 340 20.52 5.37 13.50
CA ARG A 340 19.28 6.10 13.77
C ARG A 340 18.64 5.67 15.09
N LEU A 341 18.58 4.37 15.36
CA LEU A 341 18.09 3.86 16.64
C LEU A 341 18.88 4.41 17.84
N SER A 342 20.21 4.48 17.74
CA SER A 342 21.05 5.04 18.81
C SER A 342 20.88 6.54 19.03
N SER A 343 20.37 7.25 18.01
CA SER A 343 20.05 8.68 18.14
C SER A 343 18.69 8.93 18.78
N ILE A 344 17.76 7.98 18.68
CA ILE A 344 16.38 8.08 19.20
C ILE A 344 16.28 7.49 20.60
N GLU A 345 16.78 6.27 20.76
CA GLU A 345 16.90 5.57 22.03
C GLU A 345 18.35 5.68 22.52
N SER A 346 18.55 5.96 23.80
CA SER A 346 19.89 5.89 24.39
C SER A 346 20.36 4.42 24.40
N MET A 347 21.00 3.98 23.30
CA MET A 347 21.55 2.63 23.21
C MET A 347 22.67 2.47 24.21
N GLY A 348 22.49 1.55 25.16
CA GLY A 348 23.53 1.18 26.11
C GLY A 348 24.61 0.32 25.44
N ALA A 349 25.69 0.05 26.19
CA ALA A 349 26.75 -0.85 25.73
C ALA A 349 26.23 -2.26 25.39
N GLU A 350 25.22 -2.75 26.12
CA GLU A 350 24.59 -4.05 25.84
C GLU A 350 23.84 -4.09 24.51
N ASP A 351 23.11 -3.02 24.15
CA ASP A 351 22.40 -2.93 22.87
C ASP A 351 23.39 -2.89 21.71
N MET A 352 24.48 -2.15 21.87
CA MET A 352 25.55 -2.06 20.89
C MET A 352 26.27 -3.40 20.71
N ALA A 353 26.49 -4.15 21.79
CA ALA A 353 27.06 -5.49 21.73
C ALA A 353 26.17 -6.46 20.97
N ARG A 354 24.86 -6.48 21.28
CA ARG A 354 23.86 -7.30 20.57
C ARG A 354 23.82 -6.98 19.08
N TYR A 355 23.92 -5.70 18.71
CA TYR A 355 24.03 -5.29 17.31
C TYR A 355 25.29 -5.86 16.65
N ILE A 356 26.47 -5.61 17.22
CA ILE A 356 27.75 -6.06 16.64
C ILE A 356 27.71 -7.57 16.43
N ARG A 357 27.19 -8.32 17.41
CA ARG A 357 27.00 -9.77 17.32
C ARG A 357 26.09 -10.16 16.17
N CYS A 358 24.89 -9.58 16.10
CA CYS A 358 23.92 -9.87 15.05
C CYS A 358 24.50 -9.57 13.66
N LEU A 359 25.06 -8.39 13.46
CA LEU A 359 25.62 -7.98 12.18
C LEU A 359 26.83 -8.84 11.78
N PHE A 360 27.69 -9.20 12.74
CA PHE A 360 28.83 -10.07 12.48
C PHE A 360 28.37 -11.44 11.99
N GLN A 361 27.38 -12.05 12.67
CA GLN A 361 26.83 -13.35 12.28
C GLN A 361 26.20 -13.34 10.87
N VAL A 362 25.55 -12.24 10.49
CA VAL A 362 24.89 -12.11 9.19
C VAL A 362 25.89 -11.82 8.07
N VAL A 363 26.87 -10.94 8.31
CA VAL A 363 27.79 -10.47 7.28
C VAL A 363 28.97 -11.43 7.07
N LEU A 364 29.41 -12.15 8.10
CA LEU A 364 30.55 -13.06 7.97
C LEU A 364 30.40 -14.10 6.85
N PRO A 365 29.24 -14.78 6.70
CA PRO A 365 29.04 -15.74 5.60
C PRO A 365 28.90 -15.09 4.22
N LEU A 366 28.46 -13.82 4.16
CA LEU A 366 28.17 -13.12 2.91
C LEU A 366 29.43 -12.43 2.36
N GLU A 367 30.17 -11.75 3.22
CA GLU A 367 31.27 -10.86 2.82
C GLU A 367 32.28 -10.70 3.97
N GLY A 368 33.23 -11.66 4.06
CA GLY A 368 34.23 -11.69 5.13
C GLY A 368 35.04 -10.40 5.30
N GLY A 369 35.29 -9.66 4.22
CA GLY A 369 35.96 -8.35 4.29
C GLY A 369 35.19 -7.30 5.11
N MET A 370 33.86 -7.32 5.03
CA MET A 370 32.99 -6.40 5.77
C MET A 370 32.87 -6.82 7.24
N ALA A 371 32.82 -8.13 7.51
CA ALA A 371 32.90 -8.64 8.87
C ALA A 371 34.24 -8.27 9.55
N PHE A 372 35.34 -8.28 8.80
CA PHE A 372 36.63 -7.81 9.28
C PHE A 372 36.62 -6.31 9.64
N GLN A 373 35.95 -5.49 8.83
CA GLN A 373 35.77 -4.07 9.12
C GLN A 373 34.92 -3.86 10.38
N LEU A 374 33.85 -4.65 10.55
CA LEU A 374 33.03 -4.60 11.77
C LEU A 374 33.85 -4.90 13.03
N VAL A 375 34.73 -5.90 12.98
CA VAL A 375 35.65 -6.22 14.08
C VAL A 375 36.64 -5.07 14.31
N ALA A 376 37.08 -4.38 13.26
CA ALA A 376 37.90 -3.18 13.38
C ALA A 376 37.18 -2.06 14.14
N ASP A 377 35.94 -1.78 13.73
CA ASP A 377 35.10 -0.74 14.33
C ASP A 377 34.79 -1.08 15.80
N ALA A 378 34.47 -2.35 16.10
CA ALA A 378 34.26 -2.84 17.46
C ALA A 378 35.53 -2.69 18.32
N LEU A 379 36.70 -3.05 17.80
CA LEU A 379 37.97 -2.89 18.52
C LEU A 379 38.27 -1.41 18.83
N GLN A 380 37.94 -0.49 17.91
CA GLN A 380 38.07 0.94 18.15
C GLN A 380 37.13 1.41 19.26
N LEU A 381 35.86 0.99 19.23
CA LEU A 381 34.88 1.28 20.27
C LEU A 381 35.36 0.79 21.65
N VAL A 382 35.93 -0.42 21.73
CA VAL A 382 36.48 -0.97 22.99
C VAL A 382 37.63 -0.13 23.51
N ARG A 383 38.53 0.32 22.63
CA ARG A 383 39.66 1.18 23.01
C ARG A 383 39.21 2.51 23.59
N GLU A 384 38.21 3.12 22.97
CA GLU A 384 37.66 4.42 23.40
C GLU A 384 36.86 4.28 24.70
N SER A 385 36.16 3.16 24.87
CA SER A 385 35.29 2.88 26.03
C SER A 385 36.01 2.26 27.23
N ALA A 386 37.30 1.92 27.13
CA ALA A 386 38.04 1.11 28.10
C ALA A 386 38.08 1.66 29.55
N THR A 387 37.85 2.97 29.73
CA THR A 387 37.88 3.64 31.05
C THR A 387 36.51 4.19 31.47
N THR A 388 35.46 3.89 30.70
CA THR A 388 34.10 4.40 30.90
C THR A 388 33.13 3.30 31.33
N GLU A 389 32.03 3.68 31.97
CA GLU A 389 30.91 2.77 32.29
C GLU A 389 30.17 2.23 31.04
N GLN A 390 30.53 2.69 29.83
CA GLN A 390 29.95 2.26 28.55
C GLN A 390 30.75 1.14 27.86
N ARG A 391 31.59 0.42 28.60
CA ARG A 391 32.35 -0.71 28.07
C ARG A 391 31.41 -1.83 27.61
N LEU A 392 31.75 -2.45 26.48
CA LEU A 392 31.05 -3.65 26.01
C LEU A 392 31.11 -4.78 27.06
N PRO A 393 30.04 -5.57 27.23
CA PRO A 393 30.05 -6.71 28.13
C PRO A 393 31.20 -7.68 27.83
N ASP A 394 31.88 -8.18 28.86
CA ASP A 394 33.04 -9.05 28.70
C ASP A 394 32.69 -10.35 27.93
N GLU A 395 31.50 -10.91 28.15
CA GLU A 395 31.01 -12.10 27.42
C GLU A 395 30.92 -11.86 25.91
N GLU A 396 30.54 -10.64 25.50
CA GLU A 396 30.41 -10.27 24.08
C GLU A 396 31.78 -10.02 23.45
N LEU A 397 32.73 -9.48 24.21
CA LEU A 397 34.13 -9.31 23.78
C LEU A 397 34.85 -10.65 23.63
N GLU A 398 34.71 -11.55 24.61
CA GLU A 398 35.24 -12.90 24.55
C GLU A 398 34.66 -13.66 23.34
N TRP A 399 33.34 -13.54 23.13
CA TRP A 399 32.70 -14.15 21.97
C TRP A 399 33.23 -13.60 20.66
N LEU A 400 33.34 -12.27 20.49
CA LEU A 400 33.81 -11.66 19.25
C LEU A 400 35.27 -12.01 18.96
N ALA A 401 36.13 -12.03 19.99
CA ALA A 401 37.51 -12.47 19.87
C ALA A 401 37.60 -13.94 19.43
N THR A 402 36.80 -14.81 20.06
CA THR A 402 36.75 -16.25 19.76
C THR A 402 36.25 -16.51 18.33
N MET A 403 35.18 -15.83 17.90
CA MET A 403 34.65 -16.01 16.55
C MET A 403 35.61 -15.47 15.48
N SER A 404 36.27 -14.34 15.74
CA SER A 404 37.31 -13.81 14.86
C SER A 404 38.49 -14.77 14.73
N TRP A 405 38.88 -15.42 15.83
CA TRP A 405 39.92 -16.44 15.83
C TRP A 405 39.51 -17.69 15.04
N ASN A 406 38.30 -18.21 15.29
CA ASN A 406 37.79 -19.38 14.58
C ASN A 406 37.75 -19.14 13.07
N HIS A 407 37.30 -17.96 12.63
CA HIS A 407 37.32 -17.60 11.22
C HIS A 407 38.76 -17.50 10.66
N ALA A 408 39.73 -17.04 11.45
CA ALA A 408 41.15 -17.07 11.04
C ALA A 408 41.63 -18.51 10.79
N ILE A 409 41.20 -19.47 11.62
CA ILE A 409 41.51 -20.90 11.41
C ILE A 409 40.86 -21.43 10.14
N ASP A 410 39.60 -21.06 9.85
CA ASP A 410 38.93 -21.45 8.60
C ASP A 410 39.70 -20.91 7.38
N LEU A 411 40.20 -19.68 7.45
CA LEU A 411 41.02 -19.06 6.40
C LEU A 411 42.38 -19.76 6.24
N TYR A 412 43.02 -20.17 7.34
CA TYR A 412 44.25 -20.97 7.31
C TYR A 412 44.01 -22.32 6.63
N GLN A 413 42.93 -23.02 6.99
CA GLN A 413 42.56 -24.30 6.36
C GLN A 413 42.26 -24.14 4.87
N ALA A 414 41.78 -22.97 4.45
CA ALA A 414 41.56 -22.61 3.06
C ALA A 414 42.84 -22.14 2.32
N GLY A 415 44.01 -22.12 2.97
CA GLY A 415 45.29 -21.69 2.41
C GLY A 415 45.42 -20.17 2.22
N LYS A 416 44.63 -19.38 2.92
CA LYS A 416 44.64 -17.90 2.87
C LYS A 416 45.45 -17.33 4.03
N ASP A 417 46.74 -17.59 4.05
CA ASP A 417 47.62 -17.29 5.18
C ASP A 417 47.66 -15.79 5.53
N GLU A 418 47.72 -14.90 4.54
CA GLU A 418 47.73 -13.45 4.79
C GLU A 418 46.44 -12.94 5.46
N GLU A 419 45.28 -13.51 5.10
CA GLU A 419 44.00 -13.13 5.72
C GLU A 419 43.91 -13.74 7.13
N CYS A 420 44.34 -14.99 7.31
CA CYS A 420 44.47 -15.62 8.62
C CYS A 420 45.28 -14.75 9.59
N GLU A 421 46.48 -14.30 9.19
CA GLU A 421 47.32 -13.46 10.05
C GLU A 421 46.62 -12.16 10.49
N LYS A 422 45.91 -11.50 9.57
CA LYS A 422 45.16 -10.27 9.86
C LYS A 422 44.03 -10.52 10.85
N TRP A 423 43.26 -11.59 10.66
CA TRP A 423 42.16 -11.97 11.54
C TRP A 423 42.64 -12.41 12.93
N SER A 424 43.69 -13.24 13.00
CA SER A 424 44.33 -13.63 14.25
C SER A 424 44.84 -12.43 15.04
N ALA A 425 45.47 -11.45 14.38
CA ALA A 425 45.96 -10.23 15.04
C ALA A 425 44.82 -9.41 15.67
N LYS A 426 43.67 -9.28 14.98
CA LYS A 426 42.49 -8.61 15.54
C LYS A 426 41.86 -9.39 16.69
N ALA A 427 41.77 -10.72 16.57
CA ALA A 427 41.25 -11.57 17.63
C ALA A 427 42.09 -11.45 18.92
N ILE A 428 43.41 -11.49 18.81
CA ILE A 428 44.33 -11.26 19.93
C ILE A 428 44.14 -9.85 20.51
N SER A 429 44.02 -8.85 19.64
CA SER A 429 43.81 -7.45 20.07
C SER A 429 42.50 -7.26 20.84
N LEU A 430 41.42 -7.97 20.46
CA LEU A 430 40.16 -7.97 21.20
C LEU A 430 40.29 -8.70 22.54
N ALA A 431 40.95 -9.86 22.54
CA ALA A 431 41.17 -10.66 23.74
C ALA A 431 41.96 -9.90 24.84
N HIS A 432 42.84 -8.98 24.45
CA HIS A 432 43.55 -8.09 25.37
C HIS A 432 42.61 -7.26 26.25
N TYR A 433 41.43 -6.91 25.73
CA TYR A 433 40.44 -6.11 26.44
C TYR A 433 39.38 -6.96 27.14
N CYS A 434 39.59 -8.25 27.36
CA CYS A 434 38.70 -9.08 28.20
C CYS A 434 39.09 -8.96 29.68
N CYS A 435 38.12 -8.89 30.61
CA CYS A 435 38.40 -8.92 32.07
C CYS A 435 38.72 -10.34 32.57
N ASP A 436 39.65 -11.05 31.95
CA ASP A 436 39.95 -12.45 32.25
C ASP A 436 41.38 -12.68 32.74
N GLU A 437 42.05 -11.61 33.18
CA GLU A 437 43.47 -11.58 33.57
C GLU A 437 44.43 -11.90 32.40
N GLY A 438 44.01 -11.66 31.16
CA GLY A 438 44.83 -11.86 29.95
C GLY A 438 44.96 -13.34 29.54
N ARG A 439 44.10 -14.21 30.07
CA ARG A 439 44.15 -15.66 29.80
C ARG A 439 43.85 -15.95 28.33
N LEU A 440 42.80 -15.35 27.79
CA LEU A 440 42.37 -15.50 26.40
C LEU A 440 43.43 -14.96 25.45
N GLU A 441 43.95 -13.75 25.71
CA GLU A 441 45.01 -13.15 24.88
C GLU A 441 46.22 -14.08 24.77
N LYS A 442 46.73 -14.54 25.91
CA LYS A 442 47.89 -15.44 25.97
C LYS A 442 47.62 -16.76 25.25
N MET A 443 46.44 -17.35 25.45
CA MET A 443 46.05 -18.58 24.77
C MET A 443 46.03 -18.42 23.25
N LEU A 444 45.48 -17.31 22.73
CA LEU A 444 45.45 -17.04 21.29
C LEU A 444 46.85 -16.77 20.72
N GLN A 445 47.73 -16.06 21.45
CA GLN A 445 49.13 -15.84 21.06
C GLN A 445 49.92 -17.16 20.99
N ASP A 446 49.78 -18.02 21.99
CA ASP A 446 50.42 -19.34 22.03
C ASP A 446 49.94 -20.24 20.88
N ASN A 447 48.66 -20.15 20.51
CA ASN A 447 48.13 -20.90 19.37
C ASN A 447 48.62 -20.32 18.03
N PHE A 448 48.72 -19.00 17.91
CA PHE A 448 49.20 -18.33 16.69
C PHE A 448 50.67 -18.65 16.39
N THR A 449 51.51 -18.70 17.42
CA THR A 449 52.92 -19.09 17.26
C THR A 449 53.07 -20.54 16.79
N LYS A 450 52.26 -21.46 17.30
CA LYS A 450 52.24 -22.87 16.84
C LYS A 450 51.82 -22.99 15.38
N LEU A 451 50.77 -22.27 14.95
CA LEU A 451 50.34 -22.23 13.55
C LEU A 451 51.47 -21.80 12.60
N LYS A 452 52.22 -20.76 12.97
CA LYS A 452 53.39 -20.31 12.18
C LYS A 452 54.53 -21.32 12.11
N CYS A 453 54.70 -22.13 13.14
CA CYS A 453 55.71 -23.19 13.16
C CYS A 453 55.33 -24.39 12.28
N GLU A 454 54.06 -24.58 11.93
CA GLU A 454 53.59 -25.66 11.06
C GLU A 454 53.53 -25.26 9.58
N ALA A 455 53.49 -23.97 9.28
CA ALA A 455 53.43 -23.41 7.93
C ALA A 455 54.82 -23.14 7.29
N GLY A 456 55.90 -23.20 8.07
CA GLY A 456 57.30 -23.07 7.60
C GLY A 456 58.01 -24.40 7.52
#